data_AF-A0A2V3ID75-F1
#
_entry.id   AF-A0A2V3ID75-F1
#
_cell.length_a   1.000
_cell.length_b   1.000
_cell.length_c   1.000
_cell.angle_alpha   90.00
_cell.angle_beta   90.00
_cell.angle_gamma   90.00
#
_symmetry.space_group_name_H-M   'P 1'
#
loop_
_entity.id
_entity.type
_entity.pdbx_description
1 polymer ?
#
loop_
_entity_poly.entity_id
_entity_poly.type
_entity_poly.pdbx_seq_one_letter_code
_entity_poly.pdbx_strand_id
1 'polypeptide(L)'
;MAHWYEVAPLLNKALTHRLELLRLILSDNLGLRDVVPFTLLRLNQDARCAAFITHWMRRLSTQDTEESIDALHEQSTECDWLYGSADCYADVFETVPDADHGYDCIALLIALCIIKLRIIAKHDDNRRQMESFQTTSDASQLDDDSARLIAQPVAGNETQAARVAEQERHVERYFDITHAQNPTLFPAIINPRPLKSCATPSYYSPGPF
;
A
#
# COMPACT_ATOMS: atom_id res chain seq x y z
N MET A 1 -9.77 15.26 -16.32
CA MET A 1 -10.74 14.68 -15.36
C MET A 1 -11.74 13.71 -15.99
N ALA A 2 -12.26 13.92 -17.21
CA ALA A 2 -13.23 13.01 -17.87
C ALA A 2 -12.79 11.52 -17.92
N HIS A 3 -11.50 11.25 -18.15
CA HIS A 3 -10.96 9.89 -18.24
C HIS A 3 -11.05 9.07 -16.93
N TRP A 4 -11.03 9.71 -15.75
CA TRP A 4 -11.06 8.95 -14.48
C TRP A 4 -12.45 8.36 -14.18
N TYR A 5 -13.52 9.08 -14.55
CA TYR A 5 -14.90 8.63 -14.40
C TYR A 5 -15.21 7.38 -15.23
N GLU A 6 -14.53 7.21 -16.36
CA GLU A 6 -14.68 6.01 -17.21
C GLU A 6 -13.80 4.86 -16.72
N VAL A 7 -12.59 5.16 -16.23
CA VAL A 7 -11.63 4.13 -15.81
C VAL A 7 -11.95 3.54 -14.44
N ALA A 8 -12.42 4.34 -13.48
CA ALA A 8 -12.67 3.86 -12.12
C ALA A 8 -13.74 2.74 -12.03
N PRO A 9 -14.89 2.82 -12.74
CA PRO A 9 -15.86 1.71 -12.78
C PRO A 9 -15.27 0.42 -13.37
N LEU A 10 -14.44 0.54 -14.41
CA LEU A 10 -13.76 -0.61 -15.02
C LEU A 10 -12.77 -1.25 -14.06
N LEU A 11 -11.97 -0.44 -13.37
CA LEU A 11 -11.04 -0.92 -12.34
C LEU A 11 -11.77 -1.59 -11.17
N ASN A 12 -12.90 -1.03 -10.73
CA ASN A 12 -13.74 -1.66 -9.70
C ASN A 12 -14.27 -3.02 -10.16
N LYS A 13 -14.82 -3.11 -11.39
CA LYS A 13 -15.33 -4.39 -11.91
C LYS A 13 -14.21 -5.43 -12.06
N ALA A 14 -13.04 -5.00 -12.54
CA ALA A 14 -11.86 -5.87 -12.63
C ALA A 14 -11.36 -6.30 -11.24
N LEU A 15 -11.37 -5.40 -10.25
CA LEU A 15 -11.00 -5.70 -8.87
C LEU A 15 -11.96 -6.73 -8.27
N THR A 16 -13.28 -6.53 -8.38
CA THR A 16 -14.29 -7.49 -7.91
C THR A 16 -14.06 -8.87 -8.51
N HIS A 17 -13.83 -8.93 -9.83
CA HIS A 17 -13.56 -10.20 -10.51
C HIS A 17 -12.27 -10.87 -10.01
N ARG A 18 -11.18 -10.12 -9.82
CA ARG A 18 -9.91 -10.69 -9.33
C ARG A 18 -10.00 -11.17 -7.89
N LEU A 19 -10.70 -10.44 -7.02
CA LEU A 19 -10.93 -10.86 -5.65
C LEU A 19 -11.78 -12.13 -5.61
N GLU A 20 -12.78 -12.25 -6.49
CA GLU A 20 -13.57 -13.48 -6.63
C GLU A 20 -12.74 -14.66 -7.15
N LEU A 21 -11.80 -14.42 -8.07
CA LEU A 21 -10.88 -15.46 -8.52
C LEU A 21 -9.89 -15.89 -7.42
N LEU A 22 -9.35 -14.96 -6.65
CA LEU A 22 -8.49 -15.26 -5.49
C LEU A 22 -9.25 -16.02 -4.42
N ARG A 23 -10.56 -15.78 -4.32
CA ARG A 23 -11.41 -16.61 -3.49
C ARG A 23 -11.48 -18.03 -4.05
N LEU A 24 -11.94 -18.20 -5.28
CA LEU A 24 -12.09 -19.56 -5.84
C LEU A 24 -10.77 -20.33 -5.97
N ILE A 25 -9.63 -19.64 -6.08
CA ILE A 25 -8.30 -20.21 -6.29
C ILE A 25 -7.35 -19.69 -5.20
N LEU A 26 -7.41 -20.35 -4.05
CA LEU A 26 -6.68 -19.96 -2.86
C LEU A 26 -5.15 -19.97 -3.01
N SER A 27 -4.62 -20.84 -3.88
CA SER A 27 -3.18 -20.94 -4.15
C SER A 27 -2.64 -19.78 -5.00
N ASP A 28 -3.50 -18.91 -5.52
CA ASP A 28 -3.15 -17.84 -6.45
C ASP A 28 -2.25 -18.28 -7.62
N ASN A 29 -2.60 -19.39 -8.27
CA ASN A 29 -1.87 -19.89 -9.45
C ASN A 29 -1.85 -18.92 -10.64
N LEU A 30 -2.65 -17.85 -10.58
CA LEU A 30 -2.76 -16.81 -11.61
C LEU A 30 -1.93 -15.56 -11.30
N GLY A 31 -1.26 -15.47 -10.14
CA GLY A 31 -0.45 -14.33 -9.74
C GLY A 31 -1.26 -13.04 -9.53
N LEU A 32 -2.52 -13.16 -9.11
CA LEU A 32 -3.41 -12.03 -8.86
C LEU A 32 -3.03 -11.27 -7.60
N ARG A 33 -2.35 -11.90 -6.62
CA ARG A 33 -1.87 -11.25 -5.40
C ARG A 33 -0.92 -10.09 -5.68
N ASP A 34 -0.18 -10.16 -6.79
CA ASP A 34 0.76 -9.13 -7.19
C ASP A 34 0.05 -7.95 -7.88
N VAL A 35 -1.15 -8.15 -8.45
CA VAL A 35 -1.86 -7.15 -9.26
C VAL A 35 -2.93 -6.41 -8.47
N VAL A 36 -3.58 -7.10 -7.53
CA VAL A 36 -4.68 -6.54 -6.72
C VAL A 36 -4.25 -5.32 -5.90
N PRO A 37 -3.10 -5.31 -5.19
CA PRO A 37 -2.66 -4.14 -4.43
C PRO A 37 -2.58 -2.88 -5.29
N PHE A 38 -1.96 -2.97 -6.47
CA PHE A 38 -1.85 -1.82 -7.36
C PHE A 38 -3.19 -1.37 -7.94
N THR A 39 -4.16 -2.27 -8.08
CA THR A 39 -5.54 -1.91 -8.44
C THR A 39 -6.22 -1.12 -7.31
N LEU A 40 -6.07 -1.58 -6.06
CA LEU A 40 -6.57 -0.87 -4.87
C LEU A 40 -5.91 0.51 -4.72
N LEU A 41 -4.60 0.60 -4.91
CA LEU A 41 -3.86 1.87 -4.87
C LEU A 41 -4.32 2.85 -5.95
N ARG A 42 -4.60 2.38 -7.17
CA ARG A 42 -5.15 3.23 -8.24
C ARG A 42 -6.53 3.77 -7.88
N LEU A 43 -7.34 2.97 -7.19
CA LEU A 43 -8.67 3.37 -6.69
C LEU A 43 -8.62 4.23 -5.41
N ASN A 44 -7.43 4.61 -4.92
CA ASN A 44 -7.21 5.33 -3.66
C ASN A 44 -7.80 4.60 -2.43
N GLN A 45 -7.78 3.27 -2.45
CA GLN A 45 -8.30 2.43 -1.36
C GLN A 45 -7.16 1.93 -0.47
N ASP A 46 -6.36 2.84 0.10
CA ASP A 46 -5.10 2.52 0.77
C ASP A 46 -5.29 1.61 1.99
N ALA A 47 -6.31 1.84 2.82
CA ALA A 47 -6.59 0.99 3.98
C ALA A 47 -6.98 -0.45 3.57
N ARG A 48 -7.78 -0.58 2.50
CA ARG A 48 -8.15 -1.89 1.92
C ARG A 48 -6.92 -2.58 1.33
N CYS A 49 -6.03 -1.82 0.70
CA CYS A 49 -4.76 -2.33 0.18
C CYS A 49 -3.85 -2.84 1.30
N ALA A 50 -3.71 -2.09 2.40
CA ALA A 50 -2.92 -2.52 3.56
C ALA A 50 -3.49 -3.80 4.19
N ALA A 51 -4.81 -3.89 4.32
CA ALA A 51 -5.48 -5.09 4.85
C ALA A 51 -5.24 -6.31 3.94
N PHE A 52 -5.40 -6.14 2.63
CA PHE A 52 -5.10 -7.17 1.65
C PHE A 52 -3.67 -7.68 1.78
N ILE A 53 -2.69 -6.76 1.80
CA ILE A 53 -1.27 -7.13 1.86
C ILE A 53 -0.95 -7.85 3.17
N THR A 54 -1.43 -7.33 4.30
CA THR A 54 -1.19 -7.94 5.62
C THR A 54 -1.72 -9.37 5.68
N HIS A 55 -2.93 -9.61 5.15
CA HIS A 55 -3.50 -10.95 5.07
C HIS A 55 -2.62 -11.91 4.25
N TRP A 56 -2.21 -11.50 3.05
CA TRP A 56 -1.38 -12.35 2.19
C TRP A 56 0.03 -12.57 2.75
N MET A 57 0.62 -11.57 3.40
CA MET A 57 1.93 -11.73 4.04
C MET A 57 1.88 -12.71 5.21
N ARG A 58 0.85 -12.66 6.06
CA ARG A 58 0.64 -13.64 7.15
C ARG A 58 0.50 -15.07 6.62
N ARG A 59 -0.24 -15.21 5.51
CA ARG A 59 -0.40 -16.50 4.85
C ARG A 59 0.94 -17.04 4.33
N LEU A 60 1.77 -16.18 3.73
CA LEU A 60 3.07 -16.58 3.20
C LEU A 60 4.10 -16.89 4.29
N SER A 61 4.00 -16.26 5.46
CA SER A 61 4.96 -16.42 6.55
C SER A 61 4.73 -17.65 7.44
N THR A 62 3.78 -18.54 7.11
CA THR A 62 3.41 -19.73 7.92
C THR A 62 3.02 -19.45 9.39
N GLN A 63 2.70 -18.19 9.72
CA GLN A 63 2.38 -17.77 11.08
C GLN A 63 0.97 -18.17 11.52
N ASP A 64 0.06 -18.33 10.56
CA ASP A 64 -1.26 -18.91 10.79
C ASP A 64 -1.22 -20.40 10.41
N THR A 65 -1.87 -21.26 11.20
CA THR A 65 -2.13 -22.65 10.80
C THR A 65 -2.97 -22.65 9.53
N GLU A 66 -2.62 -23.50 8.54
CA GLU A 66 -3.38 -23.66 7.29
C GLU A 66 -4.89 -23.81 7.56
N GLU A 67 -5.27 -24.53 8.63
CA GLU A 67 -6.65 -24.71 9.10
C GLU A 67 -7.38 -23.39 9.42
N SER A 68 -6.69 -22.37 9.95
CA SER A 68 -7.32 -21.08 10.30
C SER A 68 -7.63 -20.24 9.07
N ILE A 69 -6.80 -20.30 8.04
CA ILE A 69 -7.00 -19.51 6.82
C ILE A 69 -8.03 -20.18 5.91
N ASP A 70 -8.00 -21.51 5.82
CA ASP A 70 -8.99 -22.26 5.06
C ASP A 70 -10.39 -22.11 5.68
N ALA A 71 -10.50 -22.06 7.00
CA ALA A 71 -11.77 -21.74 7.68
C ALA A 71 -12.28 -20.32 7.38
N LEU A 72 -11.41 -19.31 7.37
CA LEU A 72 -11.77 -17.94 6.94
C LEU A 72 -12.20 -17.90 5.48
N HIS A 73 -11.57 -18.73 4.67
CA HIS A 73 -11.84 -18.84 3.26
C HIS A 73 -13.22 -19.47 2.98
N GLU A 74 -13.55 -20.57 3.67
CA GLU A 74 -14.86 -21.23 3.61
C GLU A 74 -16.01 -20.32 4.09
N GLN A 75 -15.74 -19.44 5.04
CA GLN A 75 -16.72 -18.49 5.57
C GLN A 75 -16.88 -17.22 4.72
N SER A 76 -16.03 -17.01 3.71
CA SER A 76 -16.08 -15.80 2.89
C SER A 76 -17.29 -15.80 1.93
N THR A 77 -18.02 -14.69 1.90
CA THR A 77 -19.21 -14.49 1.06
C THR A 77 -18.97 -13.48 -0.05
N GLU A 78 -19.74 -13.57 -1.14
CA GLU A 78 -19.68 -12.60 -2.24
C GLU A 78 -19.57 -11.15 -1.77
N CYS A 79 -18.52 -10.46 -2.22
CA CYS A 79 -18.14 -9.08 -1.90
C CYS A 79 -17.48 -8.81 -0.53
N ASP A 80 -17.20 -9.82 0.29
CA ASP A 80 -16.52 -9.67 1.60
C ASP A 80 -15.13 -10.32 1.61
N TRP A 81 -14.21 -9.71 0.86
CA TRP A 81 -12.94 -10.33 0.42
C TRP A 81 -11.68 -9.85 1.14
N LEU A 82 -11.81 -8.77 1.90
CA LEU A 82 -10.68 -8.14 2.57
C LEU A 82 -10.83 -8.44 4.04
N TYR A 83 -10.13 -9.48 4.45
CA TYR A 83 -10.17 -9.96 5.81
C TYR A 83 -9.64 -8.87 6.75
N GLY A 84 -10.57 -8.29 7.52
CA GLY A 84 -10.29 -7.33 8.57
C GLY A 84 -10.05 -5.89 8.12
N SER A 85 -9.82 -5.03 9.11
CA SER A 85 -9.26 -3.70 8.93
C SER A 85 -7.78 -3.74 9.30
N ALA A 86 -6.94 -3.09 8.48
CA ALA A 86 -5.54 -2.88 8.83
C ALA A 86 -5.31 -1.40 9.15
N ASP A 87 -4.55 -1.16 10.20
CA ASP A 87 -3.97 0.15 10.45
C ASP A 87 -2.88 0.40 9.40
N CYS A 88 -3.11 1.37 8.51
CA CYS A 88 -2.14 1.69 7.45
C CYS A 88 -0.81 2.26 7.99
N TYR A 89 -0.74 2.63 9.27
CA TYR A 89 0.48 3.06 9.94
C TYR A 89 1.29 1.91 10.56
N ALA A 90 0.67 0.75 10.80
CA ALA A 90 1.35 -0.39 11.41
C ALA A 90 2.51 -0.87 10.53
N ASP A 91 3.61 -1.30 11.16
CA ASP A 91 4.67 -1.99 10.42
C ASP A 91 4.22 -3.41 10.12
N VAL A 92 4.34 -3.85 8.88
CA VAL A 92 4.02 -5.23 8.54
C VAL A 92 4.98 -6.20 9.22
N PHE A 93 6.24 -5.80 9.44
CA PHE A 93 7.23 -6.65 10.08
C PHE A 93 7.04 -6.82 11.59
N GLU A 94 6.28 -5.94 12.25
CA GLU A 94 5.86 -6.17 13.64
C GLU A 94 4.83 -7.30 13.70
N THR A 95 3.93 -7.34 12.70
CA THR A 95 2.88 -8.37 12.63
C THR A 95 3.34 -9.66 11.94
N VAL A 96 4.33 -9.56 11.07
CA VAL A 96 4.88 -10.63 10.24
C VAL A 96 6.41 -10.50 10.21
N PRO A 97 7.11 -10.88 11.29
CA PRO A 97 8.57 -10.80 11.39
C PRO A 97 9.33 -11.31 10.16
N ASP A 98 8.87 -12.40 9.55
CA ASP A 98 9.56 -13.09 8.45
C ASP A 98 9.11 -12.60 7.05
N ALA A 99 8.44 -11.43 6.96
CA ALA A 99 7.94 -10.90 5.69
C ALA A 99 9.04 -10.50 4.69
N ASP A 100 10.31 -10.53 5.10
CA ASP A 100 11.50 -10.28 4.29
C ASP A 100 12.06 -11.54 3.59
N HIS A 101 11.56 -12.73 3.94
CA HIS A 101 12.06 -14.00 3.41
C HIS A 101 11.37 -14.39 2.10
N GLY A 102 11.88 -13.88 0.97
CA GLY A 102 11.62 -14.46 -0.34
C GLY A 102 11.12 -13.48 -1.41
N TYR A 103 11.30 -13.90 -2.68
CA TYR A 103 10.90 -13.13 -3.87
C TYR A 103 9.38 -12.99 -4.01
N ASP A 104 8.61 -13.84 -3.34
CA ASP A 104 7.15 -13.93 -3.44
C ASP A 104 6.41 -12.69 -2.88
N CYS A 105 7.10 -11.86 -2.10
CA CYS A 105 6.52 -10.71 -1.41
C CYS A 105 6.89 -9.35 -2.02
N ILE A 106 7.75 -9.29 -3.04
CA ILE A 106 8.29 -8.02 -3.57
C ILE A 106 7.17 -7.07 -4.01
N ALA A 107 6.20 -7.55 -4.78
CA ALA A 107 5.09 -6.73 -5.26
C ALA A 107 4.28 -6.14 -4.09
N LEU A 108 4.08 -6.94 -3.04
CA LEU A 108 3.36 -6.55 -1.83
C LEU A 108 4.15 -5.50 -1.01
N LEU A 109 5.46 -5.68 -0.86
CA LEU A 109 6.36 -4.72 -0.19
C LEU A 109 6.40 -3.37 -0.91
N ILE A 110 6.46 -3.37 -2.24
CA ILE A 110 6.38 -2.13 -3.03
C ILE A 110 5.04 -1.43 -2.78
N ALA A 111 3.94 -2.19 -2.80
CA ALA A 111 2.63 -1.62 -2.59
C ALA A 111 2.49 -1.00 -1.18
N LEU A 112 3.03 -1.65 -0.13
CA LEU A 112 3.13 -1.06 1.22
C LEU A 112 4.00 0.20 1.22
N CYS A 113 5.16 0.17 0.57
CA CYS A 113 6.04 1.33 0.44
C CYS A 113 5.30 2.53 -0.19
N ILE A 114 4.50 2.30 -1.25
CA ILE A 114 3.66 3.34 -1.86
C ILE A 114 2.63 3.89 -0.86
N ILE A 115 1.99 3.04 -0.03
CA ILE A 115 1.06 3.49 1.01
C ILE A 115 1.78 4.39 2.01
N LYS A 116 2.96 3.99 2.49
CA LYS A 116 3.74 4.78 3.45
C LYS A 116 4.15 6.13 2.86
N LEU A 117 4.65 6.13 1.62
CA LEU A 117 4.96 7.36 0.89
C LEU A 117 3.74 8.28 0.75
N ARG A 118 2.55 7.73 0.48
CA ARG A 118 1.29 8.51 0.44
C ARG A 118 0.92 9.11 1.79
N ILE A 119 1.12 8.38 2.88
CA ILE A 119 0.88 8.87 4.24
C ILE A 119 1.80 10.06 4.55
N ILE A 120 3.09 9.92 4.28
CA ILE A 120 4.10 10.97 4.47
C ILE A 120 3.76 12.20 3.61
N ALA A 121 3.53 11.99 2.31
CA ALA A 121 3.21 13.08 1.39
C ALA A 121 1.92 13.83 1.77
N LYS A 122 0.89 13.11 2.23
CA LYS A 122 -0.36 13.72 2.70
C LYS A 122 -0.14 14.54 3.97
N HIS A 123 0.65 14.05 4.91
CA HIS A 123 0.99 14.78 6.12
C HIS A 123 1.76 16.07 5.79
N ASP A 124 2.74 15.99 4.89
CA ASP A 124 3.51 17.14 4.43
C ASP A 124 2.64 18.19 3.70
N ASP A 125 1.74 17.74 2.82
CA ASP A 125 0.81 18.62 2.13
C ASP A 125 -0.12 19.34 3.13
N ASN A 126 -0.70 18.59 4.07
CA ASN A 126 -1.53 19.15 5.12
C ASN A 126 -0.78 20.18 5.98
N ARG A 127 0.49 19.90 6.32
CA ARG A 127 1.32 20.81 7.11
C ARG A 127 1.61 22.10 6.34
N ARG A 128 1.98 22.01 5.05
CA ARG A 128 2.22 23.18 4.19
C ARG A 128 0.95 24.00 3.98
N GLN A 129 -0.20 23.35 3.81
CA GLN A 129 -1.49 24.03 3.71
C GLN A 129 -1.81 24.79 5.00
N MET A 130 -1.55 24.20 6.15
CA MET A 130 -1.74 24.85 7.45
C MET A 130 -0.80 26.04 7.64
N GLU A 131 0.49 25.89 7.33
CA GLU A 131 1.47 26.99 7.37
C GLU A 131 1.04 28.13 6.44
N SER A 132 0.56 27.82 5.23
CA SER A 132 0.03 28.82 4.30
C SER A 132 -1.22 29.50 4.86
N PHE A 133 -2.15 28.74 5.45
CA PHE A 133 -3.36 29.29 6.05
C PHE A 133 -3.02 30.27 7.18
N GLN A 134 -2.06 29.93 8.03
CA GLN A 134 -1.60 30.80 9.13
C GLN A 134 -1.05 32.16 8.68
N THR A 135 -0.59 32.27 7.43
CA THR A 135 -0.13 33.56 6.85
C THR A 135 -1.26 34.43 6.29
N THR A 136 -2.50 33.93 6.25
CA THR A 136 -3.65 34.67 5.69
C THR A 136 -4.28 35.62 6.71
N SER A 137 -5.00 36.64 6.22
CA SER A 137 -5.80 37.54 7.06
C SER A 137 -6.85 36.80 7.88
N ASP A 138 -7.40 35.72 7.34
CA ASP A 138 -8.48 34.96 7.97
C ASP A 138 -7.97 34.21 9.20
N ALA A 139 -6.73 33.70 9.15
CA ALA A 139 -6.09 33.10 10.32
C ALA A 139 -5.82 34.11 11.43
N SER A 140 -5.52 35.37 11.10
CA SER A 140 -5.30 36.43 12.11
C SER A 140 -6.57 36.86 12.85
N GLN A 141 -7.76 36.46 12.36
CA GLN A 141 -9.04 36.72 13.01
C GLN A 141 -9.47 35.58 13.95
N LEU A 142 -8.78 34.45 13.93
CA LEU A 142 -9.03 33.33 14.84
C LEU A 142 -8.32 33.59 16.17
N ASP A 143 -8.98 33.24 17.26
CA ASP A 143 -8.28 33.08 18.54
C ASP A 143 -7.39 31.82 18.53
N ASP A 144 -6.41 31.77 19.43
CA ASP A 144 -5.44 30.67 19.50
C ASP A 144 -6.10 29.30 19.68
N ASP A 145 -7.24 29.23 20.37
CA ASP A 145 -7.97 27.99 20.62
C ASP A 145 -8.68 27.49 19.35
N SER A 146 -9.30 28.39 18.58
CA SER A 146 -9.93 28.10 17.30
C SER A 146 -8.89 27.73 16.25
N ALA A 147 -7.76 28.44 16.22
CA ALA A 147 -6.64 28.12 15.35
C ALA A 147 -6.10 26.71 15.64
N ARG A 148 -5.96 26.34 16.92
CA ARG A 148 -5.56 24.98 17.33
C ARG A 148 -6.59 23.91 16.97
N LEU A 149 -7.88 24.17 17.18
CA LEU A 149 -8.98 23.26 16.83
C LEU A 149 -9.05 22.99 15.32
N ILE A 150 -8.67 23.96 14.48
CA ILE A 150 -8.61 23.81 13.02
C ILE A 150 -7.29 23.14 12.59
N ALA A 151 -6.18 23.47 13.25
CA ALA A 151 -4.87 22.93 12.90
C ALA A 151 -4.75 21.44 13.21
N GLN A 152 -5.27 21.00 14.35
CA GLN A 152 -5.04 19.63 14.86
C GLN A 152 -5.63 18.52 13.96
N PRO A 153 -6.86 18.64 13.39
CA PRO A 153 -7.39 17.63 12.48
C PRO A 153 -6.72 17.61 11.11
N VAL A 154 -6.12 18.74 10.70
CA VAL A 154 -5.52 18.91 9.37
C VAL A 154 -4.03 18.54 9.41
N ALA A 155 -3.24 19.22 10.23
CA ALA A 155 -1.80 19.02 10.37
C ALA A 155 -1.44 17.86 11.31
N GLY A 156 -2.40 17.35 12.09
CA GLY A 156 -2.15 16.33 13.10
C GLY A 156 -1.67 16.90 14.43
N ASN A 157 -1.54 16.03 15.43
CA ASN A 157 -0.93 16.32 16.73
C ASN A 157 0.50 15.72 16.80
N GLU A 158 1.21 15.94 17.90
CA GLU A 158 2.57 15.39 18.11
C GLU A 158 2.61 13.85 17.98
N THR A 159 1.58 13.15 18.46
CA THR A 159 1.45 11.69 18.30
C THR A 159 1.35 11.29 16.82
N GLN A 160 0.59 12.04 16.03
CA GLN A 160 0.45 11.81 14.60
C GLN A 160 1.76 12.09 13.87
N ALA A 161 2.47 13.16 14.23
CA ALA A 161 3.79 13.47 13.68
C ALA A 161 4.80 12.35 14.00
N ALA A 162 4.80 11.82 15.22
CA ALA A 162 5.65 10.68 15.60
C ALA A 162 5.33 9.42 14.78
N ARG A 163 4.04 9.12 14.57
CA ARG A 163 3.62 7.99 13.72
C ARG A 163 4.03 8.18 12.26
N VAL A 164 4.03 9.41 11.75
CA VAL A 164 4.49 9.72 10.38
C VAL A 164 6.01 9.59 10.26
N ALA A 165 6.77 10.07 11.24
CA ALA A 165 8.23 9.90 11.29
C ALA A 165 8.62 8.41 11.27
N GLU A 166 7.85 7.56 11.95
CA GLU A 166 8.09 6.12 11.89
C GLU A 166 7.85 5.53 10.48
N GLN A 167 6.94 6.12 9.69
CA GLN A 167 6.73 5.68 8.31
C GLN A 167 7.95 5.93 7.42
N GLU A 168 8.77 6.95 7.70
CA GLU A 168 10.02 7.20 6.97
C GLU A 168 10.99 6.03 7.16
N ARG A 169 11.10 5.53 8.40
CA ARG A 169 11.92 4.36 8.73
C ARG A 169 11.40 3.09 8.04
N HIS A 170 10.08 2.91 8.01
CA HIS A 170 9.46 1.80 7.28
C HIS A 170 9.79 1.87 5.79
N VAL A 171 9.70 3.06 5.18
CA VAL A 171 10.02 3.28 3.78
C VAL A 171 11.47 2.89 3.50
N GLU A 172 12.43 3.38 4.29
CA GLU A 172 13.85 3.02 4.16
C GLU A 172 14.05 1.50 4.20
N ARG A 173 13.46 0.83 5.20
CA ARG A 173 13.52 -0.64 5.32
C ARG A 173 12.93 -1.35 4.10
N TYR A 174 11.79 -0.90 3.58
CA TYR A 174 11.19 -1.49 2.37
C TYR A 174 12.07 -1.27 1.14
N PHE A 175 12.71 -0.10 1.01
CA PHE A 175 13.67 0.17 -0.06
C PHE A 175 14.87 -0.78 0.02
N ASP A 176 15.46 -0.95 1.20
CA ASP A 176 16.64 -1.79 1.41
C ASP A 176 16.34 -3.26 1.05
N ILE A 177 15.24 -3.81 1.55
CA ILE A 177 14.83 -5.20 1.28
C ILE A 177 14.53 -5.38 -0.22
N THR A 178 13.75 -4.47 -0.79
CA THR A 178 13.38 -4.54 -2.21
C THR A 178 14.61 -4.41 -3.13
N HIS A 179 15.55 -3.53 -2.77
CA HIS A 179 16.80 -3.35 -3.53
C HIS A 179 17.72 -4.56 -3.41
N ALA A 180 17.85 -5.15 -2.21
CA ALA A 180 18.62 -6.36 -1.99
C ALA A 180 18.06 -7.55 -2.80
N GLN A 181 16.75 -7.66 -2.93
CA GLN A 181 16.11 -8.73 -3.70
C GLN A 181 16.09 -8.44 -5.21
N ASN A 182 15.81 -7.21 -5.63
CA ASN A 182 15.76 -6.81 -7.04
C ASN A 182 16.30 -5.38 -7.24
N PRO A 183 17.59 -5.21 -7.51
CA PRO A 183 18.21 -3.89 -7.63
C PRO A 183 17.72 -3.09 -8.85
N THR A 184 17.20 -3.77 -9.87
CA THR A 184 16.73 -3.15 -11.12
C THR A 184 15.33 -2.54 -11.01
N LEU A 185 14.59 -2.90 -9.97
CA LEU A 185 13.17 -2.58 -9.82
C LEU A 185 12.89 -1.08 -9.67
N PHE A 186 13.55 -0.40 -8.74
CA PHE A 186 13.35 1.04 -8.56
C PHE A 186 13.79 1.88 -9.77
N PRO A 187 14.98 1.65 -10.36
CA PRO A 187 15.35 2.28 -11.62
C PRO A 187 14.30 2.08 -12.72
N ALA A 188 13.73 0.88 -12.82
CA ALA A 188 12.69 0.56 -13.78
C ALA A 188 11.35 1.29 -13.53
N ILE A 189 10.98 1.50 -12.27
CA ILE A 189 9.80 2.29 -11.90
C ILE A 189 9.99 3.75 -12.31
N ILE A 190 11.19 4.32 -12.07
CA ILE A 190 11.52 5.72 -12.38
C ILE A 190 11.65 5.93 -13.90
N ASN A 191 12.34 5.02 -14.59
CA ASN A 191 12.55 5.06 -16.02
C ASN A 191 12.33 3.68 -16.63
N PRO A 192 11.10 3.38 -17.11
CA PRO A 192 10.79 2.07 -17.68
C PRO A 192 11.32 1.87 -19.11
N ARG A 193 11.89 2.91 -19.75
CA ARG A 193 12.32 2.82 -21.16
C ARG A 193 13.36 1.72 -21.41
N PRO A 194 14.43 1.56 -20.60
CA PRO A 194 15.42 0.51 -20.81
C PRO A 194 14.82 -0.89 -20.78
N LEU A 195 13.90 -1.15 -19.85
CA LEU A 195 13.21 -2.46 -19.79
C LEU A 195 12.33 -2.71 -21.01
N LYS A 196 11.64 -1.68 -21.52
CA LYS A 196 10.78 -1.82 -22.71
C LYS A 196 11.57 -2.06 -23.99
N SER A 197 12.83 -1.66 -24.03
CA SER A 197 13.72 -1.91 -25.17
C SER A 197 14.40 -3.27 -25.15
N CYS A 198 14.42 -3.96 -23.99
CA CYS A 198 14.96 -5.31 -23.89
C CYS A 198 13.98 -6.33 -24.48
N ALA A 199 14.52 -7.39 -25.10
CA ALA A 199 13.71 -8.52 -25.52
C ALA A 199 13.06 -9.16 -24.28
N THR A 200 11.77 -9.51 -24.38
CA THR A 200 11.08 -10.24 -23.32
C THR A 200 11.80 -11.56 -23.09
N PRO A 201 12.23 -11.89 -21.86
CA PRO A 201 12.89 -13.15 -21.61
C PRO A 201 11.95 -14.31 -21.91
N SER A 202 12.48 -15.39 -22.49
CA SER A 202 11.67 -16.56 -22.88
C SER A 202 11.17 -17.37 -21.67
N TYR A 203 11.76 -17.13 -20.51
CA TYR A 203 11.44 -17.76 -19.22
C TYR A 203 11.60 -16.72 -18.10
N TYR A 204 11.06 -17.01 -16.92
CA TYR A 204 11.33 -16.20 -15.74
C TYR A 204 12.83 -16.18 -15.46
N SER A 205 13.43 -14.98 -15.42
CA SER A 205 14.81 -14.76 -15.05
C SER A 205 14.83 -13.67 -13.97
N PRO A 206 15.60 -13.83 -12.87
CA PRO A 206 15.99 -12.67 -12.09
C PRO A 206 16.68 -11.71 -13.07
N GLY A 207 16.27 -10.44 -13.07
CA GLY A 207 16.63 -9.48 -14.12
C GLY A 207 18.14 -9.36 -14.37
N PRO A 208 18.56 -8.84 -15.53
CA PRO A 208 19.98 -8.67 -15.85
C PRO A 208 20.65 -7.71 -14.86
N PHE A 209 21.79 -8.13 -14.31
CA PHE A 209 22.70 -7.31 -13.50
C PHE A 209 23.27 -6.13 -14.31
#